data_AF-W1XI81-F1
#
_entry.id   AF-W1XI81-F1
#
_cell.length_a   1.000
_cell.length_b   1.000
_cell.length_c   1.000
_cell.angle_alpha   90.00
_cell.angle_beta   90.00
_cell.angle_gamma   90.00
#
_symmetry.space_group_name_H-M   'P 1'
#
loop_
_entity.id
_entity.type
_entity.pdbx_description
1 polymer ?
#
loop_
_entity_poly.entity_id
_entity_poly.type
_entity_poly.pdbx_seq_one_letter_code
_entity_poly.pdbx_strand_id
1 'polypeptide(L)'
;QGLEAALELALAQWQYHEELWVRGNDAAKEQVLAAIGLVRHTLMLFGGIVPRKASTHLRDLLTQCEATIASAVSAVTAVYSTKTAMAKLALTEWLVSK
;
A
#
# COMPACT_ATOMS: atom_id res chain seq x y z
N GLN A 1 -17.75 -4.24 5.81
CA GLN A 1 -17.44 -5.67 6.06
C GLN A 1 -16.48 -6.26 5.04
N GLY A 2 -16.90 -6.75 3.86
CA GLY A 2 -15.97 -7.43 2.93
C GLY A 2 -14.85 -6.55 2.35
N LEU A 3 -15.16 -5.28 2.06
CA LEU A 3 -14.18 -4.29 1.58
C LEU A 3 -13.17 -3.90 2.67
N GLU A 4 -13.66 -3.57 3.88
CA GLU A 4 -12.81 -3.23 5.03
C GLU A 4 -11.84 -4.38 5.34
N ALA A 5 -12.34 -5.61 5.50
CA ALA A 5 -11.50 -6.76 5.80
C ALA A 5 -10.43 -7.02 4.73
N ALA A 6 -10.76 -6.83 3.45
CA ALA A 6 -9.80 -6.99 2.36
C ALA A 6 -8.69 -5.91 2.39
N LEU A 7 -9.06 -4.67 2.70
CA LEU A 7 -8.10 -3.56 2.81
C LEU A 7 -7.27 -3.65 4.10
N GLU A 8 -7.85 -4.07 5.22
CA GLU A 8 -7.14 -4.37 6.47
C GLU A 8 -6.10 -5.48 6.26
N LEU A 9 -6.49 -6.57 5.59
CA LEU A 9 -5.57 -7.63 5.23
C LEU A 9 -4.42 -7.11 4.36
N ALA A 10 -4.74 -6.32 3.32
CA ALA A 10 -3.72 -5.75 2.44
C ALA A 10 -2.76 -4.82 3.19
N LEU A 11 -3.27 -3.98 4.10
CA LEU A 11 -2.45 -3.11 4.94
C LEU A 11 -1.58 -3.92 5.90
N ALA A 12 -2.12 -4.97 6.52
CA ALA A 12 -1.37 -5.85 7.42
C ALA A 12 -0.23 -6.59 6.68
N GLN A 13 -0.50 -7.11 5.48
CA GLN A 13 0.51 -7.74 4.63
C GLN A 13 1.61 -6.74 4.23
N TRP A 14 1.24 -5.51 3.87
CA TRP A 14 2.21 -4.46 3.58
C TRP A 14 3.09 -4.20 4.80
N GLN A 15 2.51 -3.89 5.97
CA GLN A 15 3.28 -3.58 7.18
C GLN A 15 4.21 -4.73 7.60
N TYR A 16 3.73 -5.97 7.55
CA TYR A 16 4.52 -7.15 7.90
C TYR A 16 5.74 -7.32 6.99
N HIS A 17 5.53 -7.28 5.67
CA HIS A 17 6.63 -7.45 4.73
C HIS A 17 7.56 -6.25 4.67
N GLU A 18 7.08 -5.05 4.95
CA GLU A 18 7.90 -3.85 5.08
C GLU A 18 8.87 -3.96 6.27
N GLU A 19 8.39 -4.46 7.41
CA GLU A 19 9.20 -4.71 8.60
C GLU A 19 10.28 -5.79 8.35
N LEU A 20 9.92 -6.86 7.63
CA LEU A 20 10.90 -7.86 7.22
C LEU A 20 11.95 -7.28 6.27
N TRP A 21 11.51 -6.47 5.31
CA TRP A 21 12.39 -5.89 4.31
C TRP A 21 13.41 -4.93 4.93
N VAL A 22 12.97 -4.01 5.81
CA VAL A 22 13.88 -3.07 6.48
C VAL A 22 14.85 -3.78 7.44
N ARG A 23 14.51 -4.98 7.91
CA ARG A 23 15.38 -5.85 8.71
C ARG A 23 16.34 -6.73 7.89
N GLY A 24 16.38 -6.56 6.57
CA GLY A 24 17.34 -7.20 5.68
C GLY A 24 16.82 -8.44 4.94
N ASN A 25 15.52 -8.72 4.96
CA ASN A 25 14.95 -9.75 4.09
C ASN A 25 14.59 -9.15 2.72
N ASP A 26 15.51 -9.21 1.77
CA ASP A 26 15.32 -8.62 0.44
C ASP A 26 14.16 -9.24 -0.37
N ALA A 27 13.84 -10.52 -0.14
CA ALA A 27 12.71 -11.17 -0.78
C ALA A 27 11.36 -10.56 -0.36
N ALA A 28 11.30 -9.89 0.79
CA ALA A 28 10.10 -9.22 1.25
C ALA A 28 9.75 -7.97 0.41
N LYS A 29 10.69 -7.39 -0.36
CA LYS A 29 10.41 -6.28 -1.29
C LYS A 29 9.30 -6.61 -2.28
N GLU A 30 9.32 -7.81 -2.86
CA GLU A 30 8.30 -8.26 -3.80
C GLU A 30 6.94 -8.39 -3.11
N GLN A 31 6.92 -8.86 -1.87
CA GLN A 31 5.70 -9.02 -1.09
C GLN A 31 5.09 -7.68 -0.66
N VAL A 32 5.91 -6.66 -0.40
CA VAL A 32 5.43 -5.28 -0.20
C VAL A 32 4.71 -4.78 -1.46
N LEU A 33 5.31 -4.96 -2.65
CA LEU A 33 4.67 -4.59 -3.91
C LEU A 33 3.39 -5.38 -4.17
N ALA A 34 3.37 -6.68 -3.84
CA ALA A 34 2.18 -7.52 -3.95
C ALA A 34 1.04 -7.03 -3.03
N ALA A 35 1.36 -6.63 -1.80
CA ALA A 35 0.38 -6.07 -0.86
C ALA A 35 -0.19 -4.73 -1.35
N ILE A 36 0.64 -3.84 -1.91
CA ILE A 36 0.16 -2.61 -2.56
C ILE A 36 -0.74 -2.95 -3.76
N GLY A 37 -0.35 -3.94 -4.57
CA GLY A 37 -1.19 -4.47 -5.65
C GLY A 37 -2.54 -4.99 -5.16
N LEU A 38 -2.58 -5.68 -4.02
CA LEU A 38 -3.81 -6.15 -3.39
C LEU A 38 -4.75 -5.00 -2.99
N VAL A 39 -4.23 -3.88 -2.50
CA VAL A 39 -5.03 -2.66 -2.26
C VAL A 39 -5.70 -2.20 -3.56
N ARG A 40 -4.94 -2.14 -4.67
CA ARG A 40 -5.47 -1.73 -5.98
C ARG A 40 -6.53 -2.70 -6.51
N HIS A 41 -6.27 -4.00 -6.43
CA HIS A 41 -7.23 -5.04 -6.84
C HIS A 41 -8.51 -4.97 -6.01
N THR A 42 -8.41 -4.75 -4.70
CA THR A 42 -9.55 -4.57 -3.81
C THR A 42 -10.38 -3.34 -4.22
N LEU A 43 -9.73 -2.21 -4.45
CA LEU A 43 -10.41 -1.00 -4.93
C LEU A 43 -11.06 -1.16 -6.32
N MET A 44 -10.55 -2.07 -7.16
CA MET A 44 -11.16 -2.41 -8.44
C MET A 44 -12.35 -3.34 -8.27
N LEU A 45 -12.22 -4.40 -7.45
CA LEU A 45 -13.25 -5.37 -7.14
C LEU A 45 -14.52 -4.70 -6.58
N PHE A 46 -14.33 -3.73 -5.68
CA PHE A 46 -15.44 -2.97 -5.09
C PHE A 46 -15.81 -1.70 -5.86
N GLY A 47 -15.28 -1.49 -7.07
CA GLY A 47 -15.50 -0.27 -7.87
C GLY A 47 -16.94 -0.04 -8.34
N GLY A 48 -17.79 -1.07 -8.32
CA GLY A 48 -19.23 -0.94 -8.56
C GLY A 48 -20.00 -0.30 -7.40
N ILE A 49 -19.42 -0.31 -6.19
CA ILE A 49 -20.01 0.23 -4.96
C ILE A 49 -19.28 1.52 -4.55
N VAL A 50 -17.95 1.51 -4.65
CA VAL A 50 -17.09 2.65 -4.31
C VAL A 50 -16.75 3.44 -5.58
N PRO A 51 -17.27 4.68 -5.74
CA PRO A 51 -16.96 5.48 -6.92
C PRO A 51 -15.45 5.69 -7.07
N ARG A 52 -14.93 5.54 -8.30
CA ARG A 52 -13.49 5.70 -8.58
C ARG A 52 -12.88 6.98 -8.00
N LYS A 53 -13.63 8.09 -8.07
CA LYS A 53 -13.23 9.40 -7.54
C LYS A 53 -12.94 9.41 -6.03
N ALA A 54 -13.53 8.50 -5.26
CA ALA A 54 -13.33 8.40 -3.81
C ALA A 54 -11.94 7.88 -3.41
N SER A 55 -11.16 7.38 -4.37
CA SER A 55 -9.82 6.86 -4.15
C SER A 55 -8.81 7.38 -5.18
N THR A 56 -9.08 8.53 -5.82
CA THR A 56 -8.16 9.16 -6.77
C THR A 56 -6.83 9.52 -6.10
N HIS A 57 -6.88 10.27 -4.99
CA HIS A 57 -5.68 10.70 -4.28
C HIS A 57 -4.87 9.51 -3.74
N LEU A 58 -5.54 8.53 -3.11
CA LEU A 58 -4.91 7.30 -2.66
C LEU A 58 -4.21 6.56 -3.80
N ARG A 59 -4.88 6.35 -4.94
CA ARG A 59 -4.27 5.64 -6.09
C ARG A 59 -3.05 6.36 -6.66
N ASP A 60 -3.02 7.69 -6.62
CA ASP A 60 -1.86 8.48 -7.05
C ASP A 60 -0.67 8.29 -6.11
N LEU A 61 -0.90 8.37 -4.79
CA LEU A 61 0.15 8.12 -3.80
C LEU A 61 0.70 6.70 -3.88
N LEU A 62 -0.14 5.69 -4.09
CA LEU A 62 0.31 4.30 -4.30
C LEU A 62 1.22 4.18 -5.53
N THR A 63 0.97 4.95 -6.61
CA THR A 63 1.80 4.92 -7.82
C THR A 63 3.18 5.49 -7.54
N GLN A 64 3.24 6.60 -6.81
CA GLN A 64 4.51 7.21 -6.40
C GLN A 64 5.29 6.30 -5.44
N CYS A 65 4.58 5.61 -4.54
CA CYS A 65 5.17 4.64 -3.61
C CYS A 65 5.77 3.43 -4.36
N GLU A 66 5.02 2.80 -5.27
CA GLU A 66 5.50 1.68 -6.08
C GLU A 66 6.74 2.06 -6.91
N ALA A 67 6.73 3.22 -7.56
CA ALA A 67 7.88 3.71 -8.32
C ALA A 67 9.12 3.92 -7.43
N THR A 68 8.93 4.47 -6.22
CA THR A 68 9.99 4.65 -5.23
C THR A 68 10.57 3.30 -4.79
N ILE A 69 9.71 2.33 -4.45
CA ILE A 69 10.13 1.00 -4.01
C ILE A 69 10.84 0.25 -5.15
N ALA A 70 10.28 0.25 -6.36
CA ALA A 70 10.84 -0.45 -7.50
C ALA A 70 12.28 0.02 -7.82
N SER A 71 12.49 1.33 -7.85
CA SER A 71 13.79 1.95 -8.17
C SER A 71 14.77 2.05 -6.99
N ALA A 72 14.36 1.70 -5.77
CA ALA A 72 15.19 1.86 -4.59
C ALA A 72 16.39 0.89 -4.57
N VAL A 73 17.56 1.46 -4.24
CA VAL A 73 18.80 0.75 -3.95
C VAL A 73 18.95 0.36 -2.47
N SER A 74 18.07 0.87 -1.59
CA SER A 74 18.08 0.63 -0.14
C SER A 74 16.66 0.53 0.39
N ALA A 75 16.40 -0.52 1.19
CA ALA A 75 15.14 -0.72 1.89
C ALA A 75 14.83 0.46 2.83
N VAL A 76 15.82 0.89 3.62
CA VAL A 76 15.68 2.01 4.57
C VAL A 76 15.26 3.28 3.84
N THR A 77 15.92 3.62 2.74
CA THR A 77 15.59 4.83 1.96
C THR A 77 14.18 4.75 1.36
N ALA A 78 13.77 3.58 0.86
CA ALA A 78 12.44 3.40 0.29
C ALA A 78 11.33 3.48 1.34
N VAL A 79 11.49 2.76 2.44
CA VAL A 79 10.49 2.61 3.51
C VAL A 79 10.28 3.92 4.25
N TYR A 80 11.35 4.63 4.58
CA TYR A 80 11.27 5.94 5.25
C TYR A 80 11.10 7.12 4.29
N SER A 81 10.86 6.87 3.00
CA SER A 81 10.54 7.93 2.05
C SER A 81 9.19 8.58 2.37
N THR A 82 9.07 9.88 2.08
CA THR A 82 7.79 10.59 2.20
C THR A 82 6.71 9.95 1.31
N LYS A 83 7.09 9.35 0.17
CA LYS A 83 6.14 8.69 -0.74
C LYS A 83 5.49 7.48 -0.10
N THR A 84 6.28 6.62 0.52
CA THR A 84 5.79 5.44 1.27
C THR A 84 4.97 5.88 2.49
N ALA A 85 5.48 6.85 3.27
CA ALA A 85 4.78 7.36 4.45
C ALA A 85 3.40 7.96 4.12
N MET A 86 3.31 8.82 3.11
CA MET A 86 2.05 9.44 2.69
C MET A 86 1.05 8.40 2.16
N ALA A 87 1.49 7.45 1.34
CA ALA A 87 0.61 6.42 0.78
C ALA A 87 -0.01 5.55 1.88
N LYS A 88 0.79 5.12 2.86
CA LYS A 88 0.35 4.30 3.98
C LYS A 88 -0.55 5.06 4.96
N LEU A 89 -0.25 6.34 5.22
CA LEU A 89 -1.11 7.22 6.01
C LEU A 89 -2.47 7.41 5.33
N ALA A 90 -2.48 7.72 4.03
CA ALA A 90 -3.71 7.90 3.26
C ALA A 90 -4.57 6.62 3.24
N LEU A 91 -3.96 5.43 3.14
CA LEU A 91 -4.68 4.16 3.24
C LEU A 91 -5.28 3.93 4.63
N THR A 92 -4.51 4.23 5.68
CA THR A 92 -4.96 4.09 7.07
C THR A 92 -6.12 5.05 7.37
N GLU A 93 -6.01 6.31 6.93
CA GLU A 93 -7.08 7.29 7.05
C GLU A 93 -8.34 6.83 6.29
N TRP A 94 -8.18 6.30 5.08
CA TRP A 94 -9.31 5.79 4.29
C TRP A 94 -10.03 4.61 4.95
N LEU A 95 -9.30 3.76 5.69
CA LEU A 95 -9.85 2.66 6.47
C LEU A 95 -10.58 3.13 7.74
N VAL A 96 -10.03 4.10 8.46
CA VAL A 96 -10.54 4.54 9.77
C VAL A 96 -11.65 5.59 9.65
N SER A 97 -11.64 6.41 8.60
CA SER A 97 -12.62 7.48 8.38
C SER A 97 -13.92 7.04 7.67
N LYS A 98 -14.11 5.73 7.50
CA LYS A 98 -15.27 5.13 6.82
C LYS A 98 -16.28 4.55 7.79
#